data_AF-A0A7J6SG31-F1
#
_entry.id   AF-A0A7J6SG31-F1
#
_cell.length_a   1.000
_cell.length_b   1.000
_cell.length_c   1.000
_cell.angle_alpha   90.00
_cell.angle_beta   90.00
_cell.angle_gamma   90.00
#
_symmetry.space_group_name_H-M   'P 1'
#
loop_
_entity.id
_entity.type
_entity.pdbx_description
1 polymer ?
#
loop_
_entity_poly.entity_id
_entity_poly.type
_entity_poly.pdbx_seq_one_letter_code
_entity_poly.pdbx_strand_id
1 'polypeptide(L)'
;MNQRHDPDGNGKLFDGGGRLIYEGTWERDRRTPSCRFMRLQNGHVYAGELDGYGRPSGRGSLFIDESKRPPALYEGEWKAGRFHGEGVLVQNDSTYTGQWFEGRMHGKGMLKQPGATYDGDWDMNQRQGRGKLTVLNG
;
A
#
# COMPACT_ATOMS: atom_id res chain seq x y z
N MET A 1 -21.45 -11.71 -16.87
CA MET A 1 -20.06 -11.30 -16.61
C MET A 1 -19.15 -12.15 -17.49
N ASN A 2 -18.47 -11.55 -18.46
CA ASN A 2 -17.58 -12.30 -19.36
C ASN A 2 -16.17 -12.34 -18.76
N GLN A 3 -15.86 -13.38 -17.99
CA GLN A 3 -14.49 -13.64 -17.55
C GLN A 3 -13.75 -14.34 -18.69
N ARG A 4 -12.70 -13.72 -19.22
CA ARG A 4 -11.73 -14.39 -20.11
C ARG A 4 -10.46 -14.59 -19.29
N HIS A 5 -10.26 -15.79 -18.76
CA HIS A 5 -9.00 -16.18 -18.14
C HIS A 5 -8.56 -17.53 -18.69
N ASP A 6 -7.25 -17.71 -18.79
CA ASP A 6 -6.62 -19.01 -19.00
C ASP A 6 -6.66 -19.76 -17.66
N PRO A 7 -7.09 -21.04 -17.61
CA PRO A 7 -7.04 -21.87 -16.39
C PRO A 7 -5.67 -21.88 -15.71
N ASP A 8 -4.59 -21.73 -16.49
CA ASP A 8 -3.22 -21.57 -16.02
C ASP A 8 -2.53 -20.42 -16.77
N GLY A 9 -2.22 -19.30 -16.09
CA GLY A 9 -1.55 -18.17 -16.73
C GLY A 9 -2.03 -16.79 -16.26
N ASN A 10 -1.90 -15.76 -17.11
CA ASN A 10 -2.34 -14.40 -16.78
C ASN A 10 -3.85 -14.25 -17.05
N GLY A 11 -4.58 -13.61 -16.14
CA GLY A 11 -6.01 -13.35 -16.30
C GLY A 11 -6.42 -11.95 -15.84
N LYS A 12 -7.50 -11.44 -16.43
CA LYS A 12 -8.07 -10.12 -16.11
C LYS A 12 -9.53 -10.25 -15.70
N LEU A 13 -9.96 -9.45 -14.73
CA LEU A 13 -11.37 -9.32 -14.34
C LEU A 13 -11.83 -7.89 -14.51
N PHE A 14 -13.06 -7.75 -15.01
CA PHE A 14 -13.72 -6.48 -15.24
C PHE A 14 -15.03 -6.41 -14.44
N ASP A 15 -15.41 -5.22 -13.99
CA ASP A 15 -16.72 -5.00 -13.39
C ASP A 15 -17.86 -4.99 -14.44
N GLY A 16 -19.11 -4.80 -14.00
CA GLY A 16 -20.27 -4.75 -14.90
C GLY A 16 -20.25 -3.59 -15.91
N GLY A 17 -19.45 -2.55 -15.66
CA GLY A 17 -19.23 -1.42 -16.56
C GLY A 17 -18.04 -1.62 -17.50
N GLY A 18 -17.37 -2.78 -17.47
CA GLY A 18 -16.20 -3.07 -18.29
C GLY A 18 -14.90 -2.43 -17.78
N ARG A 19 -14.88 -1.90 -16.54
CA ARG A 19 -13.65 -1.37 -15.94
C ARG A 19 -12.79 -2.50 -15.41
N LEU A 20 -11.50 -2.47 -15.69
CA LEU A 20 -10.54 -3.43 -15.12
C LEU A 20 -10.49 -3.28 -13.59
N ILE A 21 -10.71 -4.39 -12.89
CA ILE A 21 -10.66 -4.45 -11.41
C ILE A 21 -9.57 -5.39 -10.89
N TYR A 22 -9.07 -6.31 -11.71
CA TYR A 22 -8.02 -7.24 -11.31
C TYR A 22 -7.21 -7.72 -12.51
N GLU A 23 -5.90 -7.84 -12.35
CA GLU A 23 -4.98 -8.55 -13.23
C GLU A 23 -3.97 -9.32 -12.39
N GLY A 24 -3.86 -10.63 -12.62
CA GLY A 24 -2.98 -11.50 -11.85
C GLY A 24 -2.79 -12.85 -12.52
N THR A 25 -2.12 -13.76 -11.82
CA THR A 25 -1.90 -15.12 -12.32
C THR A 25 -2.93 -16.10 -11.75
N TRP A 26 -3.17 -17.16 -12.51
CA TRP A 26 -4.09 -18.24 -12.22
C TRP A 26 -3.34 -19.57 -12.29
N GLU A 27 -3.66 -20.46 -11.35
CA GLU A 27 -3.22 -21.84 -11.32
C GLU A 27 -4.42 -22.71 -10.98
N ARG A 28 -4.73 -23.71 -11.82
CA ARG A 28 -5.85 -24.64 -11.63
C ARG A 28 -7.18 -23.94 -11.33
N ASP A 29 -7.54 -22.97 -12.18
CA ASP A 29 -8.77 -22.15 -12.05
C ASP A 29 -8.87 -21.33 -10.75
N ARG A 30 -7.76 -21.17 -10.02
CA ARG A 30 -7.69 -20.33 -8.83
C ARG A 30 -6.71 -19.19 -9.02
N ARG A 31 -7.09 -17.99 -8.57
CA ARG A 31 -6.17 -16.86 -8.46
C ARG A 31 -5.03 -17.26 -7.53
N THR A 32 -3.80 -16.99 -7.96
CA THR A 32 -2.66 -17.07 -7.05
C THR A 32 -2.79 -15.96 -5.99
N PRO A 33 -2.04 -16.06 -4.88
CA PRO A 33 -1.97 -15.01 -3.85
C PRO A 33 -1.26 -13.74 -4.32
N SER A 34 -1.11 -13.48 -5.62
CA SER A 34 -0.40 -12.32 -6.16
C SER A 34 -1.17 -11.68 -7.29
N CYS A 35 -1.17 -10.35 -7.32
CA CYS A 35 -1.79 -9.55 -8.37
C CYS A 35 -0.82 -8.49 -8.89
N ARG A 36 -0.88 -8.22 -10.20
CA ARG A 36 -0.20 -7.09 -10.84
C ARG A 36 -1.02 -5.82 -10.78
N PHE A 37 -2.34 -5.97 -10.67
CA PHE A 37 -3.27 -4.88 -10.53
C PHE A 37 -4.50 -5.36 -9.79
N MET A 38 -4.96 -4.57 -8.83
CA MET A 38 -6.25 -4.72 -8.20
C MET A 38 -6.81 -3.35 -7.88
N ARG A 39 -8.03 -3.07 -8.33
CA ARG A 39 -8.77 -1.89 -7.88
C ARG A 39 -9.51 -2.24 -6.61
N LEU A 40 -9.15 -1.59 -5.52
CA LEU A 40 -9.82 -1.71 -4.23
C LEU A 40 -11.21 -1.07 -4.29
N GLN A 41 -12.10 -1.45 -3.36
CA GLN A 41 -13.48 -0.93 -3.29
C GLN A 41 -13.54 0.60 -3.13
N ASN A 42 -12.54 1.20 -2.49
CA ASN A 42 -12.39 2.65 -2.33
C ASN A 42 -11.83 3.35 -3.58
N GLY A 43 -11.56 2.62 -4.67
CA GLY A 43 -11.07 3.14 -5.93
C GLY A 43 -9.54 3.20 -6.05
N HIS A 44 -8.79 3.02 -4.95
CA HIS A 44 -7.33 2.95 -4.98
C HIS A 44 -6.84 1.71 -5.72
N VAL A 45 -5.58 1.75 -6.16
CA VAL A 45 -4.98 0.66 -6.94
C VAL A 45 -3.90 -0.02 -6.11
N TYR A 46 -3.95 -1.34 -6.04
CA TYR A 46 -3.00 -2.18 -5.33
C TYR A 46 -2.31 -3.14 -6.30
N ALA A 47 -1.04 -3.44 -6.02
CA ALA A 47 -0.32 -4.55 -6.63
C ALA A 47 0.49 -5.25 -5.54
N GLY A 48 0.53 -6.57 -5.56
CA GLY A 48 1.19 -7.34 -4.51
C GLY A 48 0.40 -8.56 -4.09
N GLU A 49 0.73 -9.03 -2.91
CA GLU A 49 0.24 -10.26 -2.34
C GLU A 49 -1.16 -10.12 -1.70
N LEU A 50 -1.91 -11.22 -1.68
CA LEU A 50 -3.28 -11.28 -1.18
C LEU A 50 -3.45 -12.43 -0.20
N ASP A 51 -4.27 -12.24 0.83
CA ASP A 51 -4.70 -13.33 1.71
C ASP A 51 -5.81 -14.17 1.05
N GLY A 52 -6.22 -15.26 1.72
CA GLY A 52 -7.28 -16.15 1.23
C GLY A 52 -8.67 -15.49 1.07
N TYR A 53 -8.85 -14.27 1.58
CA TYR A 53 -10.05 -13.46 1.41
C TYR A 53 -9.90 -12.40 0.30
N GLY A 54 -8.76 -12.39 -0.39
CA GLY A 54 -8.45 -11.43 -1.45
C GLY A 54 -8.08 -10.04 -0.92
N ARG A 55 -7.68 -9.90 0.35
CA ARG A 55 -7.22 -8.62 0.92
C ARG A 55 -5.71 -8.50 0.78
N PRO A 56 -5.16 -7.27 0.59
CA PRO A 56 -3.73 -7.03 0.64
C PRO A 56 -3.06 -7.67 1.86
N SER A 57 -2.01 -8.46 1.63
CA SER A 57 -1.25 -9.16 2.66
C SER A 57 0.16 -9.39 2.15
N GLY A 58 1.17 -9.60 2.99
CA GLY A 58 2.55 -9.77 2.49
C GLY A 58 3.10 -8.47 1.91
N ARG A 59 3.91 -8.52 0.85
CA ARG A 59 4.46 -7.30 0.24
C ARG A 59 3.56 -6.75 -0.85
N GLY A 60 3.47 -5.42 -0.93
CA GLY A 60 2.78 -4.77 -2.03
C GLY A 60 2.85 -3.26 -2.02
N SER A 61 2.37 -2.68 -3.12
CA SER A 61 2.34 -1.25 -3.37
C SER A 61 0.89 -0.77 -3.53
N LEU A 62 0.56 0.37 -2.96
CA LEU A 62 -0.73 1.05 -3.10
C LEU A 62 -0.52 2.42 -3.73
N PHE A 63 -1.29 2.68 -4.78
CA PHE A 63 -1.47 3.98 -5.40
C PHE A 63 -2.81 4.57 -4.95
N ILE A 64 -2.74 5.66 -4.19
CA ILE A 64 -3.87 6.41 -3.69
C ILE A 64 -4.09 7.60 -4.64
N ASP A 65 -5.08 7.45 -5.52
CA ASP A 65 -5.54 8.51 -6.40
C ASP A 65 -6.49 9.46 -5.66
N GLU A 66 -5.93 10.47 -5.00
CA GLU A 66 -6.69 11.64 -4.55
C GLU A 66 -6.71 12.65 -5.69
N SER A 67 -7.65 12.49 -6.64
CA SER A 67 -7.85 13.25 -7.91
C SER A 67 -7.71 14.80 -7.93
N LYS A 68 -7.25 15.47 -6.87
CA LYS A 68 -6.85 16.89 -6.82
C LYS A 68 -5.53 17.17 -6.06
N ARG A 69 -4.72 16.17 -5.74
CA ARG A 69 -3.41 16.29 -5.05
C ARG A 69 -2.38 15.39 -5.74
N PRO A 70 -1.07 15.60 -5.55
CA PRO A 70 -0.11 14.56 -5.89
C PRO A 70 -0.56 13.24 -5.26
N PRO A 71 -0.54 12.12 -6.01
CA PRO A 71 -1.00 10.85 -5.50
C PRO A 71 -0.13 10.41 -4.31
N ALA A 72 -0.74 9.74 -3.34
CA ALA A 72 0.02 9.09 -2.30
C ALA A 72 0.41 7.67 -2.72
N LEU A 73 1.61 7.25 -2.35
CA LEU A 73 2.19 5.95 -2.66
C LEU A 73 2.60 5.28 -1.37
N TYR A 74 2.16 4.05 -1.17
CA TYR A 74 2.70 3.19 -0.14
C TYR A 74 3.40 1.99 -0.77
N GLU A 75 4.56 1.62 -0.26
CA GLU A 75 5.25 0.37 -0.56
C GLU A 75 5.71 -0.26 0.74
N GLY A 76 5.34 -1.51 0.99
CA GLY A 76 5.72 -2.18 2.22
C GLY A 76 4.93 -3.45 2.50
N GLU A 77 4.94 -3.83 3.76
CA GLU A 77 4.24 -5.01 4.24
C GLU A 77 2.76 -4.72 4.57
N TRP A 78 1.95 -5.76 4.42
CA TRP A 78 0.51 -5.72 4.55
C TRP A 78 0.01 -6.88 5.40
N LYS A 79 -1.04 -6.62 6.17
CA LYS A 79 -1.76 -7.65 6.90
C LYS A 79 -3.25 -7.33 6.90
N ALA A 80 -4.05 -8.25 6.35
CA ALA A 80 -5.50 -8.15 6.32
C ALA A 80 -6.03 -6.80 5.76
N GLY A 81 -5.40 -6.29 4.71
CA GLY A 81 -5.79 -5.05 4.03
C GLY A 81 -5.26 -3.76 4.65
N ARG A 82 -4.36 -3.84 5.64
CA ARG A 82 -3.74 -2.67 6.29
C ARG A 82 -2.23 -2.71 6.16
N PHE A 83 -1.59 -1.53 6.12
CA PHE A 83 -0.14 -1.42 6.26
C PHE A 83 0.32 -2.06 7.58
N HIS A 84 1.39 -2.81 7.53
CA HIS A 84 1.97 -3.53 8.66
C HIS A 84 3.48 -3.66 8.46
N GLY A 85 4.24 -4.09 9.48
CA GLY A 85 5.67 -4.36 9.32
C GLY A 85 6.46 -3.13 8.87
N GLU A 86 7.42 -3.30 7.97
CA GLU A 86 8.19 -2.19 7.42
C GLU A 86 7.56 -1.63 6.14
N GLY A 87 7.61 -0.31 5.95
CA GLY A 87 7.13 0.31 4.72
C GLY A 87 7.45 1.79 4.57
N VAL A 88 7.23 2.29 3.36
CA VAL A 88 7.44 3.67 2.94
C VAL A 88 6.11 4.25 2.48
N LEU A 89 5.71 5.39 3.04
CA LEU A 89 4.58 6.19 2.57
C LEU A 89 5.10 7.51 2.04
N VAL A 90 4.85 7.80 0.76
CA VAL A 90 5.01 9.11 0.15
C VAL A 90 3.64 9.74 0.03
N GLN A 91 3.44 10.90 0.65
CA GLN A 91 2.18 11.64 0.58
C GLN A 91 2.47 13.13 0.57
N ASN A 92 1.96 13.85 -0.45
CA ASN A 92 2.33 15.24 -0.71
C ASN A 92 3.86 15.36 -0.78
N ASP A 93 4.44 16.33 -0.06
CA ASP A 93 5.89 16.54 0.03
C ASP A 93 6.53 15.81 1.22
N SER A 94 5.83 14.84 1.79
CA SER A 94 6.30 14.07 2.95
C SER A 94 6.59 12.62 2.62
N THR A 95 7.60 12.07 3.29
CA THR A 95 7.96 10.65 3.20
C THR A 95 8.15 10.10 4.59
N TYR A 96 7.39 9.07 4.94
CA TYR A 96 7.63 8.25 6.12
C TYR A 96 8.31 6.94 5.70
N THR A 97 9.33 6.53 6.43
CA THR A 97 10.00 5.23 6.28
C THR A 97 10.15 4.59 7.65
N GLY A 98 9.58 3.41 7.85
CA GLY A 98 9.72 2.68 9.10
C GLY A 98 8.55 1.75 9.36
N GLN A 99 8.31 1.51 10.65
CA GLN A 99 7.38 0.50 11.10
C GLN A 99 5.91 0.95 11.05
N TRP A 100 5.03 -0.02 10.79
CA TRP A 100 3.60 0.13 10.65
C TRP A 100 2.86 -0.93 11.47
N PHE A 101 1.79 -0.51 12.14
CA PHE A 101 0.86 -1.39 12.83
C PHE A 101 -0.57 -0.96 12.55
N GLU A 102 -1.35 -1.86 11.97
CA GLU A 102 -2.76 -1.64 11.58
C GLU A 102 -3.02 -0.33 10.81
N GLY A 103 -2.14 0.00 9.84
CA GLY A 103 -2.29 1.21 9.02
C GLY A 103 -1.78 2.49 9.68
N ARG A 104 -1.09 2.40 10.81
CA ARG A 104 -0.53 3.55 11.54
C ARG A 104 0.98 3.43 11.67
N MET A 105 1.68 4.56 11.58
CA MET A 105 3.11 4.66 11.91
C MET A 105 3.29 4.21 13.36
N HIS A 106 4.21 3.30 13.59
CA HIS A 106 4.48 2.69 14.88
C HIS A 106 5.98 2.32 14.97
N GLY A 107 6.49 2.01 16.16
CA GLY A 107 7.87 1.55 16.33
C GLY A 107 8.92 2.56 15.87
N LYS A 108 10.00 2.10 15.23
CA LYS A 108 11.06 2.99 14.72
C LYS A 108 10.71 3.51 13.33
N GLY A 109 10.93 4.81 13.09
CA GLY A 109 10.73 5.38 11.78
C GLY A 109 11.23 6.81 11.62
N MET A 110 11.44 7.19 10.36
CA MET A 110 11.85 8.51 9.92
C MET A 110 10.74 9.17 9.11
N LEU A 111 10.33 10.37 9.52
CA LEU A 111 9.44 11.25 8.76
C LEU A 111 10.24 12.43 8.22
N LYS A 112 10.35 12.50 6.90
CA LYS A 112 10.89 13.65 6.16
C LYS A 112 9.73 14.50 5.66
N GLN A 113 9.78 15.79 5.95
CA GLN A 113 8.79 16.79 5.53
C GLN A 113 9.51 18.05 5.06
N PRO A 114 8.82 18.97 4.34
CA PRO A 114 9.41 20.25 4.00
C PRO A 114 9.91 20.98 5.25
N GLY A 115 11.19 21.34 5.26
CA GLY A 115 11.81 22.09 6.37
C GLY A 115 12.19 21.28 7.61
N ALA A 116 11.80 20.00 7.72
CA ALA A 116 12.10 19.21 8.91
C ALA A 116 12.25 17.71 8.64
N THR A 117 13.07 17.04 9.44
CA THR A 117 13.16 15.58 9.51
C THR A 117 13.08 15.14 10.95
N TYR A 118 12.20 14.18 11.24
CA TYR A 118 12.12 13.52 12.53
C TYR A 118 12.53 12.06 12.38
N ASP A 119 13.47 11.62 13.20
CA ASP A 119 13.91 10.23 13.29
C ASP A 119 13.75 9.77 14.75
N GLY A 120 12.86 8.80 15.01
CA GLY A 120 12.54 8.40 16.37
C GLY A 120 11.49 7.31 16.51
N ASP A 121 10.91 7.22 17.71
CA ASP A 121 9.85 6.27 18.04
C ASP A 121 8.48 6.83 17.66
N TRP A 122 7.58 5.94 17.25
CA TRP A 122 6.23 6.22 16.84
C TRP A 122 5.26 5.31 17.58
N ASP A 123 4.13 5.87 18.00
CA ASP A 123 3.00 5.10 18.50
C ASP A 123 1.70 5.66 17.91
N MET A 124 1.03 4.85 17.09
CA MET A 124 -0.28 5.18 16.52
C MET A 124 -0.32 6.55 15.83
N ASN A 125 0.62 6.79 14.92
CA ASN A 125 0.86 8.06 14.20
C ASN A 125 1.40 9.23 15.02
N GLN A 126 1.66 9.03 16.32
CA GLN A 126 2.22 10.07 17.17
C GLN A 126 3.71 9.82 17.38
N ARG A 127 4.51 10.88 17.28
CA ARG A 127 5.92 10.85 17.69
C ARG A 127 5.99 10.58 19.19
N GLN A 128 6.81 9.63 19.60
CA GLN A 128 6.99 9.22 20.98
C GLN A 128 8.47 9.16 21.36
N GLY A 129 8.73 9.08 22.66
CA GLY A 129 10.05 8.76 23.18
C GLY A 129 11.14 9.77 22.80
N ARG A 130 12.36 9.26 22.56
CA ARG A 130 13.52 10.05 22.16
C ARG A 130 13.66 10.00 20.65
N GLY A 131 13.44 11.13 19.99
CA GLY A 131 13.69 11.28 18.56
C GLY A 131 14.53 12.52 18.27
N LYS A 132 15.24 12.49 17.14
CA LYS A 132 16.02 13.62 16.64
C LYS A 132 15.18 14.40 15.65
N LEU A 133 14.81 15.63 16.02
CA LEU A 133 14.23 16.60 15.09
C LEU A 133 15.36 17.46 14.51
N THR A 134 15.51 17.42 13.19
CA THR A 134 16.42 18.29 12.43
C THR A 134 15.57 19.28 11.65
N VAL A 135 15.74 20.57 11.91
CA VAL A 135 15.10 21.64 11.14
C VAL A 135 16.12 22.15 10.13
N LEU A 136 15.71 22.31 8.87
CA LEU A 136 16.52 22.96 7.86
C LEU A 136 16.51 24.46 8.18
N ASN A 137 17.55 24.91 8.87
CA ASN A 137 17.81 26.34 9.01
C ASN A 137 18.31 26.82 7.63
N GLY A 138 17.56 27.73 7.01
CA GLY A 138 17.97 28.41 5.78
C GLY A 138 19.19 29.30 5.98
#